data_AF-A0A2V6E7Q7-F1
#
_entry.id   AF-A0A2V6E7Q7-F1
#
_cell.length_a   1.000
_cell.length_b   1.000
_cell.length_c   1.000
_cell.angle_alpha   90.00
_cell.angle_beta   90.00
_cell.angle_gamma   90.00
#
_symmetry.space_group_name_H-M   'P 1'
#
loop_
_entity.id
_entity.type
_entity.pdbx_description
1 polymer ?
#
loop_
_entity_poly.entity_id
_entity_poly.type
_entity_poly.pdbx_seq_one_letter_code
_entity_poly.pdbx_strand_id
1 'polypeptide(L)'
;MRALNVHVRVTSVACPLLVPLIEEGLLDDKLTDLTIERYLNPMAADGIDTLVLGCTHYPLLTGAIARSLGDKVQIVDSAMNCARAVKDLLDRQSLATASTSTGRLNIALTDAADHFLSIARDALQLQIGHVQLRSVS
;
A
#
# COMPACT_ATOMS: atom_id res chain seq x y z
N MET A 1 -5.71 3.00 -17.79
CA MET A 1 -5.88 1.63 -18.31
C MET A 1 -6.68 1.56 -19.60
N ARG A 2 -7.92 2.08 -19.67
CA ARG A 2 -8.71 2.07 -20.94
C ARG A 2 -8.03 2.80 -22.11
N ALA A 3 -7.28 3.87 -21.84
CA ALA A 3 -6.48 4.58 -22.84
C ALA A 3 -5.26 3.78 -23.37
N LEU A 4 -4.85 2.71 -22.66
CA LEU A 4 -3.74 1.84 -23.06
C LEU A 4 -4.25 0.56 -23.75
N ASN A 5 -5.39 0.03 -23.30
CA ASN A 5 -6.05 -1.12 -23.92
C ASN A 5 -7.57 -1.05 -23.69
N VAL A 6 -8.32 -0.94 -24.79
CA VAL A 6 -9.79 -0.83 -24.78
C VAL A 6 -10.50 -2.13 -24.42
N HIS A 7 -9.81 -3.28 -24.49
CA HIS A 7 -10.38 -4.58 -24.16
C HIS A 7 -10.33 -4.89 -22.66
N VAL A 8 -9.70 -4.04 -21.84
CA VAL A 8 -9.64 -4.21 -20.39
C VAL A 8 -10.93 -3.71 -19.75
N ARG A 9 -11.62 -4.59 -19.02
CA ARG A 9 -12.72 -4.21 -18.13
C ARG A 9 -12.14 -3.73 -16.79
N VAL A 10 -12.52 -2.52 -16.39
CA VAL A 10 -12.10 -1.93 -15.12
C VAL A 10 -13.33 -1.72 -14.24
N THR A 11 -13.29 -2.29 -13.05
CA THR A 11 -14.25 -2.06 -11.96
C THR A 11 -13.51 -1.40 -10.80
N SER A 12 -14.19 -0.54 -10.05
CA SER A 12 -13.63 0.11 -8.87
C SER A 12 -14.65 0.06 -7.74
N VAL A 13 -14.17 -0.26 -6.54
CA VAL A 13 -14.96 -0.31 -5.32
C VAL A 13 -14.28 0.60 -4.30
N ALA A 14 -15.07 1.47 -3.67
CA ALA A 14 -14.61 2.25 -2.54
C ALA A 14 -14.63 1.38 -1.28
N CYS A 15 -13.54 1.39 -0.52
CA CYS A 15 -13.40 0.61 0.72
C CYS A 15 -13.17 1.54 1.93
N PRO A 16 -14.14 2.41 2.26
CA PRO A 16 -13.95 3.50 3.24
C PRO A 16 -13.60 3.01 4.65
N LEU A 17 -14.01 1.79 5.02
CA LEU A 17 -13.75 1.24 6.36
C LEU A 17 -12.34 0.62 6.49
N LEU A 18 -11.64 0.32 5.40
CA LEU A 18 -10.34 -0.35 5.51
C LEU A 18 -9.26 0.56 6.11
N VAL A 19 -9.26 1.85 5.77
CA VAL A 19 -8.29 2.81 6.33
C VAL A 19 -8.40 2.93 7.85
N PRO A 20 -9.57 3.23 8.45
CA PRO A 20 -9.66 3.33 9.90
C PRO A 20 -9.35 2.00 10.61
N LEU A 21 -9.70 0.84 10.05
CA LEU A 21 -9.33 -0.44 10.64
C LEU A 21 -7.81 -0.66 10.66
N ILE A 22 -7.12 -0.28 9.57
CA ILE A 22 -5.66 -0.33 9.49
C ILE A 22 -5.02 0.65 10.48
N GLU A 23 -5.55 1.87 10.55
CA GLU A 23 -5.07 2.91 11.45
C GLU A 23 -5.31 2.58 12.93
N GLU A 24 -6.24 1.68 13.26
CA GLU A 24 -6.45 1.12 14.61
C GLU A 24 -5.63 -0.17 14.86
N GLY A 25 -4.77 -0.57 13.91
CA GLY A 25 -3.92 -1.76 14.05
C GLY A 25 -4.64 -3.10 13.89
N LEU A 26 -5.89 -3.11 13.40
CA LEU A 26 -6.71 -4.31 13.23
C LEU A 26 -6.35 -5.07 11.95
N LEU A 27 -5.08 -5.43 11.78
CA LEU A 27 -4.55 -6.04 10.54
C LEU A 27 -4.88 -7.53 10.40
N ASP A 28 -4.95 -8.25 11.51
CA ASP A 28 -5.33 -9.66 11.58
C ASP A 28 -6.53 -9.84 12.52
N ASP A 29 -7.63 -9.17 12.17
CA ASP A 29 -8.86 -9.14 12.95
C ASP A 29 -10.06 -9.62 12.12
N LYS A 30 -10.98 -10.35 12.75
CA LYS A 30 -12.17 -10.90 12.12
C LYS A 30 -13.08 -9.82 11.52
N LEU A 31 -13.16 -8.64 12.14
CA LEU A 31 -13.91 -7.50 11.61
C LEU A 31 -13.30 -7.03 10.29
N THR A 32 -11.97 -6.99 10.21
CA THR A 32 -11.24 -6.62 8.99
C THR A 32 -11.45 -7.64 7.89
N ASP A 33 -11.35 -8.94 8.18
CA ASP A 33 -11.62 -10.01 7.22
C ASP A 33 -13.04 -9.91 6.65
N LEU A 34 -14.07 -9.76 7.50
CA LEU A 34 -15.46 -9.60 7.07
C LEU A 34 -15.68 -8.32 6.24
N THR A 35 -14.97 -7.25 6.57
CA THR A 35 -15.04 -5.98 5.84
C THR A 35 -14.42 -6.12 4.44
N ILE A 36 -13.28 -6.82 4.33
CA ILE A 36 -12.65 -7.15 3.05
C ILE A 36 -13.59 -7.99 2.20
N GLU A 37 -14.13 -9.08 2.75
CA GLU A 37 -15.07 -9.95 2.03
C GLU A 37 -16.27 -9.17 1.50
N ARG A 38 -16.84 -8.27 2.31
CA ARG A 38 -17.98 -7.44 1.89
C ARG A 38 -17.67 -6.57 0.68
N TYR A 39 -16.45 -6.02 0.58
CA TYR A 39 -16.06 -5.19 -0.55
C TYR A 39 -15.63 -6.01 -1.77
N LEU A 40 -14.94 -7.14 -1.55
CA LEU A 40 -14.25 -7.86 -2.62
C LEU A 40 -15.06 -9.03 -3.19
N ASN A 41 -15.97 -9.64 -2.45
CA ASN A 41 -16.79 -10.76 -2.94
C ASN A 41 -17.59 -10.42 -4.21
N PRO A 42 -18.21 -9.22 -4.34
CA PRO A 42 -18.86 -8.83 -5.59
C PRO A 42 -17.89 -8.76 -6.77
N MET A 43 -16.67 -8.25 -6.55
CA MET A 43 -15.65 -8.17 -7.60
C MET A 43 -15.14 -9.56 -8.00
N ALA A 44 -14.94 -10.45 -7.02
CA ALA A 44 -14.56 -11.83 -7.26
C ALA A 44 -15.65 -12.58 -8.07
N ALA A 45 -16.93 -12.36 -7.73
CA ALA A 45 -18.06 -12.91 -8.49
C ALA A 45 -18.13 -12.39 -9.93
N ASP A 46 -17.73 -11.14 -10.16
CA ASP A 46 -17.57 -10.53 -11.49
C ASP A 46 -16.34 -11.06 -12.27
N GLY A 47 -15.59 -11.99 -11.68
CA GLY A 47 -14.49 -12.71 -12.31
C GLY A 47 -13.28 -11.83 -12.59
N ILE A 48 -12.91 -10.92 -11.67
CA ILE A 48 -11.63 -10.22 -11.78
C ILE A 48 -10.46 -11.22 -11.72
N ASP A 49 -9.43 -10.97 -12.51
CA ASP A 49 -8.17 -11.72 -12.48
C ASP A 49 -7.04 -10.94 -11.80
N THR A 50 -7.24 -9.63 -11.61
CA THR A 50 -6.23 -8.69 -11.11
C THR A 50 -6.89 -7.67 -10.20
N LEU A 51 -6.33 -7.48 -9.00
CA LEU A 51 -6.72 -6.44 -8.06
C LEU A 51 -5.58 -5.43 -7.88
N VAL A 52 -5.87 -4.15 -8.14
CA VAL A 52 -4.92 -3.06 -7.85
C VAL A 52 -5.20 -2.51 -6.45
N LEU A 53 -4.19 -2.49 -5.59
CA LEU A 53 -4.26 -1.82 -4.29
C LEU A 53 -4.15 -0.30 -4.49
N GLY A 54 -5.30 0.36 -4.57
CA GLY A 54 -5.43 1.77 -4.94
C GLY A 54 -5.22 2.78 -3.79
N CYS A 55 -4.93 2.32 -2.58
CA CYS A 55 -4.64 3.16 -1.41
C CYS A 55 -3.29 2.77 -0.82
N THR A 56 -2.54 3.74 -0.31
CA THR A 56 -1.23 3.54 0.33
C THR A 56 -1.28 2.64 1.56
N HIS A 57 -2.45 2.50 2.21
CA HIS A 57 -2.64 1.65 3.38
C HIS A 57 -2.85 0.17 3.05
N TYR A 58 -3.45 -0.14 1.90
CA TYR A 58 -3.92 -1.50 1.60
C TYR A 58 -2.82 -2.57 1.47
N PRO A 59 -1.55 -2.26 1.14
CA PRO A 59 -0.47 -3.25 1.20
C PRO A 59 -0.34 -3.94 2.57
N LEU A 60 -0.75 -3.29 3.66
CA LEU A 60 -0.75 -3.87 5.01
C LEU A 60 -1.77 -5.00 5.19
N LEU A 61 -2.79 -5.04 4.34
CA LEU A 61 -3.82 -6.09 4.34
C LEU A 61 -3.59 -7.14 3.24
N THR A 62 -2.44 -7.14 2.55
CA THR A 62 -2.19 -8.06 1.42
C THR A 62 -2.46 -9.52 1.78
N GLY A 63 -2.05 -9.95 2.98
CA GLY A 63 -2.31 -11.31 3.47
C GLY A 63 -3.81 -11.59 3.63
N ALA A 64 -4.55 -10.71 4.30
CA ALA A 64 -6.00 -10.84 4.50
C ALA A 64 -6.78 -10.80 3.17
N ILE A 65 -6.40 -9.89 2.27
CA ILE A 65 -6.98 -9.78 0.92
C ILE A 65 -6.73 -11.05 0.10
N ALA A 66 -5.51 -11.58 0.14
CA ALA A 66 -5.16 -12.82 -0.56
C ALA A 66 -5.96 -14.02 -0.03
N ARG A 67 -6.16 -14.12 1.30
CA ARG A 67 -7.04 -15.14 1.90
C ARG A 67 -8.48 -15.02 1.41
N SER A 68 -9.01 -13.80 1.30
CA SER A 68 -10.39 -13.55 0.85
C SER A 68 -10.61 -13.88 -0.63
N LEU A 69 -9.67 -13.52 -1.51
CA LEU A 69 -9.78 -13.72 -2.95
C LEU A 69 -9.29 -15.08 -3.46
N GLY A 70 -8.42 -15.73 -2.69
CA GLY A 70 -7.69 -16.94 -3.09
C GLY A 70 -6.63 -16.68 -4.17
N ASP A 71 -5.97 -17.76 -4.62
CA ASP A 71 -4.77 -17.68 -5.47
C ASP A 71 -5.05 -17.30 -6.95
N LYS A 72 -6.31 -17.13 -7.33
CA LYS A 72 -6.71 -16.85 -8.73
C LYS A 72 -6.58 -15.39 -9.12
N VAL A 73 -6.50 -14.48 -8.14
CA VAL A 73 -6.44 -13.04 -8.38
C VAL A 73 -5.03 -12.52 -8.13
N GLN A 74 -4.43 -11.92 -9.15
CA GLN A 74 -3.13 -11.25 -9.04
C GLN A 74 -3.27 -9.93 -8.29
N ILE A 75 -2.57 -9.79 -7.16
CA ILE A 75 -2.58 -8.55 -6.38
C ILE A 75 -1.42 -7.67 -6.86
N VAL A 76 -1.75 -6.44 -7.25
CA VAL A 76 -0.81 -5.44 -7.71
C VAL A 76 -0.67 -4.35 -6.66
N ASP A 77 0.50 -4.31 -6.02
CA ASP A 77 0.89 -3.23 -5.11
C ASP A 77 1.42 -2.01 -5.88
N SER A 78 0.73 -0.88 -5.72
CA SER A 78 1.12 0.40 -6.31
C SER A 78 2.44 0.95 -5.75
N ALA A 79 2.76 0.67 -4.48
CA ALA A 79 3.97 1.18 -3.84
C ALA A 79 5.23 0.56 -4.46
N MET A 80 5.26 -0.77 -4.60
CA MET A 80 6.37 -1.47 -5.25
C MET A 80 6.57 -1.03 -6.71
N ASN A 81 5.48 -0.84 -7.45
CA ASN A 81 5.56 -0.34 -8.83
C ASN A 81 6.11 1.08 -8.90
N CYS A 82 5.70 1.96 -7.98
CA CYS A 82 6.25 3.31 -7.87
C CYS A 82 7.76 3.28 -7.58
N ALA A 83 8.21 2.46 -6.62
CA ALA A 83 9.62 2.32 -6.29
C ALA A 83 10.47 1.86 -7.48
N ARG A 84 9.99 0.87 -8.24
CA ARG A 84 10.66 0.41 -9.48
C ARG A 84 10.71 1.49 -10.54
N ALA A 85 9.60 2.19 -10.77
CA ALA A 85 9.55 3.27 -11.76
C ALA A 85 10.51 4.43 -11.42
N VAL A 86 10.61 4.79 -10.13
CA VAL A 86 11.58 5.79 -9.66
C VAL A 86 13.01 5.32 -9.89
N LYS A 87 13.33 4.07 -9.56
CA LYS A 87 14.66 3.49 -9.82
C LYS A 87 15.02 3.56 -11.30
N ASP A 88 14.14 3.08 -12.17
CA ASP A 88 14.37 3.09 -13.62
C ASP A 88 14.55 4.51 -14.16
N LEU A 89 13.82 5.48 -13.62
CA LEU A 89 13.97 6.89 -13.98
C LEU A 89 15.34 7.43 -13.58
N LEU A 90 15.79 7.17 -12.35
CA LEU A 90 17.09 7.60 -11.84
C LEU A 90 18.24 7.01 -12.66
N ASP A 91 18.14 5.72 -13.03
CA ASP A 91 19.13 5.03 -13.86
C ASP A 91 19.19 5.67 -15.27
N ARG A 92 18.03 5.88 -15.91
CA ARG A 92 17.94 6.50 -17.25
C ARG A 92 18.48 7.93 -17.28
N GLN A 93 18.31 8.67 -16.20
CA GLN A 93 18.79 10.05 -16.09
C GLN A 93 20.22 10.16 -15.56
N SER A 94 20.89 9.03 -15.26
CA SER A 94 22.20 9.01 -14.62
C SER A 94 22.24 9.81 -13.31
N LEU A 95 21.12 9.80 -12.58
CA LEU A 95 20.96 10.40 -11.25
C LEU A 95 21.06 9.35 -10.14
N ALA A 96 21.19 8.07 -10.50
CA ALA A 96 21.42 7.01 -9.54
C ALA A 96 22.69 7.26 -8.74
N THR A 97 22.61 7.06 -7.42
CA THR A 97 23.78 7.16 -6.55
C THR A 97 24.73 5.99 -6.81
N ALA A 98 26.03 6.26 -6.88
CA ALA A 98 27.08 5.25 -6.94
C ALA A 98 27.30 4.66 -5.53
N SER A 99 26.38 3.83 -5.03
CA SER A 99 26.40 3.51 -3.59
C SER A 99 27.47 2.49 -3.20
N THR A 100 28.40 2.90 -2.33
CA THR A 100 29.27 2.02 -1.50
C THR A 100 28.85 2.01 -0.03
N SER A 101 27.77 2.70 0.34
CA SER A 101 27.24 2.78 1.72
C SER A 101 25.71 2.68 1.78
N THR A 102 25.17 2.53 2.99
CA THR A 102 23.73 2.54 3.27
C THR A 102 23.15 3.96 3.17
N GLY A 103 21.93 4.08 2.62
CA GLY A 103 21.22 5.36 2.51
C GLY A 103 20.79 5.93 3.87
N ARG A 104 20.40 7.21 3.90
CA ARG A 104 19.83 7.87 5.08
C ARG A 104 18.32 8.08 4.92
N LEU A 105 17.54 7.76 5.96
CA LEU A 105 16.10 7.99 6.02
C LEU A 105 15.79 9.09 7.05
N ASN A 106 15.32 10.24 6.57
CA ASN A 106 14.82 11.32 7.42
C ASN A 106 13.31 11.42 7.23
N ILE A 107 12.54 11.37 8.32
CA ILE A 107 11.08 11.47 8.29
C ILE A 107 10.66 12.79 8.95
N ALA A 108 9.86 13.57 8.22
CA ALA A 108 9.24 14.79 8.71
C ALA A 108 7.72 14.63 8.70
N LEU A 109 7.07 15.02 9.80
CA LEU A 109 5.62 14.99 9.95
C LEU A 109 5.13 16.39 10.35
N THR A 110 3.95 16.77 9.87
CA THR A 110 3.26 18.01 10.25
C THR A 110 2.52 17.89 11.57
N ASP A 111 2.19 16.66 11.98
CA ASP A 111 1.57 16.36 13.26
C ASP A 111 2.14 15.04 13.83
N ALA A 112 2.14 14.92 15.15
CA ALA A 112 2.69 13.78 15.86
C ALA A 112 1.59 12.76 16.15
N ALA A 113 1.37 11.83 15.22
CA ALA A 113 0.62 10.62 15.53
C ALA A 113 1.60 9.53 15.98
N ASP A 114 1.94 9.51 17.28
CA ASP A 114 2.75 8.44 17.88
C ASP A 114 2.22 7.04 17.51
N HIS A 115 0.90 6.93 17.39
CA HIS A 115 0.20 5.76 16.91
C HIS A 115 0.55 5.39 15.46
N PHE A 116 0.48 6.36 14.54
CA PHE A 116 0.85 6.15 13.13
C PHE A 116 2.30 5.71 12.98
N LEU A 117 3.22 6.31 13.75
CA LEU A 117 4.62 5.91 13.75
C LEU A 117 4.81 4.48 14.27
N SER A 118 4.03 4.04 15.26
CA SER A 118 4.06 2.66 15.74
C SER A 118 3.64 1.71 14.63
N ILE A 119 2.48 1.96 14.01
CA ILE A 119 1.96 1.14 12.91
C ILE A 119 2.95 1.10 11.75
N ALA A 120 3.53 2.24 11.37
CA ALA A 120 4.52 2.30 10.29
C ALA A 120 5.79 1.49 10.60
N ARG A 121 6.28 1.50 11.85
CA ARG A 121 7.43 0.66 12.26
C ARG A 121 7.08 -0.82 12.16
N ASP A 122 5.93 -1.21 12.69
CA ASP A 122 5.49 -2.61 12.71
C ASP A 122 5.22 -3.12 11.29
N ALA A 123 4.55 -2.30 10.47
CA ALA A 123 4.26 -2.60 9.08
C ALA A 123 5.51 -2.73 8.20
N LEU A 124 6.42 -1.77 8.31
CA LEU A 124 7.58 -1.68 7.40
C LEU A 124 8.78 -2.50 7.89
N GLN A 125 8.74 -3.00 9.14
CA GLN A 125 9.86 -3.68 9.80
C GLN A 125 11.16 -2.85 9.70
N LEU A 126 11.02 -1.51 9.66
CA LEU A 126 12.13 -0.59 9.52
C LEU A 126 12.55 -0.07 10.89
N GLN A 127 13.87 -0.05 11.12
CA GLN A 127 14.44 0.83 12.12
C GLN A 127 14.36 2.27 11.60
N ILE A 128 13.28 2.95 11.93
CA ILE A 128 13.15 4.38 11.68
C ILE A 128 14.21 5.09 12.53
N GLY A 129 15.09 5.84 11.89
CA GLY A 129 16.11 6.66 12.55
C GLY A 129 15.50 7.87 13.27
N HIS A 130 16.20 9.02 13.20
CA HIS A 130 15.73 10.23 13.85
C HIS A 130 14.50 10.82 13.13
N VAL A 131 13.34 10.86 13.81
CA VAL A 131 12.13 11.56 13.34
C VAL A 131 12.17 13.01 13.79
N GLN A 132 11.99 13.97 12.87
CA GLN A 132 11.89 15.39 13.21
C GLN A 132 10.45 15.87 13.00
N LEU A 133 9.78 16.22 14.09
CA LEU A 133 8.49 16.89 14.03
C LEU A 133 8.71 18.37 13.72
N ARG A 134 8.01 18.89 12.70
CA ARG A 134 8.00 20.33 12.41
C ARG A 134 6.57 20.82 12.49
N SER A 135 6.27 21.66 13.47
CA SER A 135 5.01 22.38 13.51
C SER A 135 4.98 23.40 12.38
N VAL A 136 4.01 23.27 11.48
CA VAL A 136 3.68 24.32 10.51
C VAL A 136 2.70 25.24 11.22
N SER A 137 3.22 26.28 11.87
CA SER A 137 2.45 27.38 12.46
C SER A 137 2.03 28.39 11.40
#